data_AF-A0A5J5BW80-F1
#
_entry.id   AF-A0A5J5BW80-F1
#
_cell.length_a   1.000
_cell.length_b   1.000
_cell.length_c   1.000
_cell.angle_alpha   90.00
_cell.angle_beta   90.00
_cell.angle_gamma   90.00
#
_symmetry.space_group_name_H-M   'P 1'
#
loop_
_entity.id
_entity.type
_entity.pdbx_description
1 polymer ?
#
loop_
_entity_poly.entity_id
_entity_poly.type
_entity_poly.pdbx_seq_one_letter_code
_entity_poly.pdbx_strand_id
1 'polypeptide(L)'
;MPPTSGAPWPPFSPSSNTPPAPKTSTSTSLPPLPPTSTTSTPPLQILSLICDSESTASMTLLWPGLISTSIRAALDCPLNYARNYLADLLPTCVSKAVYLDSDLVLVGDIAELAATPLGDQAVLAAPEYCNANFTSYFTPTFWSNPSLSLTFAGRNACYFNTGVMVIDLERWRAGDYTRKIVEWMELQKRMRIYELGSLPPFLLVFAGNIAPVDHRWNQHGLGGDNFRGLCRDLHPGPVSLLHWSGKAETKQRPKVTDLALMCLLFYDKDDLVSGGCV
;
A
#
# COMPACT_ATOMS: atom_id res chain seq x y z
N MET A 1 -29.58 25.66 -40.56
CA MET A 1 -30.41 25.94 -39.37
C MET A 1 -30.16 24.87 -38.32
N PRO A 2 -29.38 25.17 -37.27
CA PRO A 2 -29.43 24.47 -36.00
C PRO A 2 -30.20 25.32 -34.95
N PRO A 3 -30.89 24.72 -33.97
CA PRO A 3 -31.67 25.47 -33.01
C PRO A 3 -30.78 26.08 -31.92
N THR A 4 -30.86 27.40 -31.81
CA THR A 4 -30.57 28.19 -30.62
C THR A 4 -31.71 28.05 -29.60
N SER A 5 -31.42 27.73 -28.35
CA SER A 5 -32.16 28.26 -27.18
C SER A 5 -31.44 27.94 -25.88
N GLY A 6 -30.59 28.87 -25.45
CA GLY A 6 -30.33 29.06 -24.03
C GLY A 6 -31.56 29.74 -23.41
N ALA A 7 -32.10 29.17 -22.34
CA ALA A 7 -33.16 29.79 -21.56
C ALA A 7 -32.59 30.95 -20.71
N PRO A 8 -33.29 32.09 -20.61
CA PRO A 8 -32.89 33.21 -19.76
C PRO A 8 -33.29 32.96 -18.29
N TRP A 9 -32.43 33.37 -17.37
CA TRP A 9 -32.70 33.37 -15.92
C TRP A 9 -33.81 34.38 -15.55
N PRO A 10 -34.68 34.07 -14.57
CA PRO A 10 -35.71 35.02 -14.11
C PRO A 10 -35.11 36.12 -13.20
N PRO A 11 -35.78 37.29 -13.10
CA PRO A 11 -35.26 38.45 -12.38
C PRO A 11 -35.33 38.28 -10.85
N PHE A 12 -34.29 38.77 -10.18
CA PHE A 12 -34.21 38.87 -8.72
C PHE A 12 -35.29 39.80 -8.16
N SER A 13 -36.06 39.32 -7.18
CA SER A 13 -36.92 40.13 -6.32
C SER A 13 -36.24 40.33 -4.96
N PRO A 14 -36.17 41.55 -4.41
CA PRO A 14 -35.57 41.78 -3.10
C PRO A 14 -36.59 41.45 -1.98
N SER A 15 -36.31 40.40 -1.20
CA SER A 15 -37.06 40.14 0.03
C SER A 15 -36.45 40.91 1.20
N SER A 16 -37.28 41.72 1.84
CA SER A 16 -37.01 42.40 3.10
C SER A 16 -36.95 41.39 4.24
N ASN A 17 -35.79 41.22 4.87
CA ASN A 17 -35.67 40.51 6.15
C ASN A 17 -34.92 41.39 7.15
N THR A 18 -35.69 41.98 8.05
CA THR A 18 -35.24 42.64 9.28
C THR A 18 -34.66 41.60 10.24
N PRO A 19 -33.52 41.82 10.90
CA PRO A 19 -32.98 40.87 11.85
C PRO A 19 -33.77 40.88 13.17
N PRO A 20 -34.02 39.73 13.82
CA PRO A 20 -34.64 39.68 15.14
C PRO A 20 -33.64 40.07 16.25
N ALA A 21 -34.19 40.69 17.30
CA ALA A 21 -33.47 41.15 18.49
C ALA A 21 -32.74 40.01 19.26
N PRO A 22 -31.65 40.31 19.98
CA PRO A 22 -30.86 39.30 20.68
C PRO A 22 -31.62 38.72 21.88
N LYS A 23 -31.75 37.39 21.93
CA LYS A 23 -32.25 36.67 23.10
C LYS A 23 -31.10 36.46 24.10
N THR A 24 -31.31 36.92 25.33
CA THR A 24 -30.46 36.63 26.50
C THR A 24 -30.49 35.14 26.83
N SER A 25 -29.37 34.44 26.67
CA SER A 25 -29.18 33.05 27.09
C SER A 25 -28.62 33.00 28.51
N THR A 26 -29.41 32.48 29.45
CA THR A 26 -28.96 32.03 30.78
C THR A 26 -27.96 30.89 30.63
N SER A 27 -26.85 31.00 31.35
CA SER A 27 -25.80 29.98 31.49
C SER A 27 -26.35 28.75 32.21
N THR A 28 -26.41 27.62 31.51
CA THR A 28 -26.58 26.30 32.11
C THR A 28 -25.30 25.52 31.84
N SER A 29 -24.54 25.21 32.88
CA SER A 29 -23.31 24.41 32.81
C SER A 29 -23.62 22.99 32.30
N LEU A 30 -22.92 22.56 31.25
CA LEU A 30 -22.94 21.17 30.79
C LEU A 30 -22.33 20.25 31.86
N PRO A 31 -22.86 19.02 32.03
CA PRO A 31 -22.24 18.04 32.91
C PRO A 31 -20.86 17.61 32.37
N PRO A 32 -19.91 17.26 33.25
CA PRO A 32 -18.59 16.80 32.84
C PRO A 32 -18.69 15.50 32.05
N LEU A 33 -17.92 15.42 30.95
CA LEU A 33 -17.76 14.20 30.16
C LEU A 33 -17.25 13.07 31.06
N PRO A 34 -17.72 11.82 30.86
CA PRO A 34 -17.15 10.67 31.55
C PRO A 34 -15.66 10.53 31.22
N PRO A 35 -14.83 10.01 32.13
CA PRO A 35 -13.42 9.83 31.87
C PRO A 35 -13.24 8.94 30.64
N THR A 36 -12.62 9.50 29.61
CA THR A 36 -12.08 8.71 28.50
C THR A 36 -11.12 7.70 29.10
N SER A 37 -11.50 6.42 29.07
CA SER A 37 -10.54 5.34 29.20
C SER A 37 -9.54 5.53 28.06
N THR A 38 -8.38 6.11 28.37
CA THR A 38 -7.24 6.14 27.47
C THR A 38 -6.79 4.69 27.33
N THR A 39 -7.38 3.97 26.38
CA THR A 39 -6.74 2.81 25.78
C THR A 39 -5.51 3.38 25.09
N SER A 40 -4.38 3.45 25.78
CA SER A 40 -3.13 3.88 25.18
C SER A 40 -2.82 2.88 24.09
N THR A 41 -2.95 3.29 22.82
CA THR A 41 -2.39 2.52 21.71
C THR A 41 -0.90 2.34 22.00
N PRO A 42 -0.39 1.11 22.01
CA PRO A 42 1.01 0.87 22.31
C PRO A 42 1.88 1.62 21.28
N PRO A 43 3.05 2.14 21.71
CA PRO A 43 3.89 2.94 20.84
C PRO A 43 4.46 2.07 19.72
N LEU A 44 4.18 2.41 18.46
CA LEU A 44 4.80 1.76 17.31
C LEU A 44 6.30 2.08 17.28
N GLN A 45 7.13 1.07 17.04
CA GLN A 45 8.54 1.24 16.72
C GLN A 45 8.75 1.30 15.21
N ILE A 46 9.74 2.08 14.80
CA ILE A 46 10.17 2.20 13.41
C ILE A 46 11.47 1.43 13.23
N LEU A 47 11.45 0.40 12.40
CA LEU A 47 12.65 -0.21 11.86
C LEU A 47 12.86 0.29 10.43
N SER A 48 13.94 1.03 10.25
CA SER A 48 14.42 1.36 8.93
C SER A 48 15.33 0.24 8.45
N LEU A 49 14.87 -0.53 7.46
CA LEU A 49 15.75 -1.46 6.76
C LEU A 49 16.56 -0.67 5.74
N ILE A 50 17.77 -0.28 6.14
CA ILE A 50 18.75 0.34 5.25
C ILE A 50 19.62 -0.79 4.71
N CYS A 51 19.50 -1.09 3.43
CA CYS A 51 20.40 -2.04 2.80
C CYS A 51 21.46 -1.31 2.00
N ASP A 52 22.62 -1.08 2.62
CA ASP A 52 23.82 -0.61 1.95
C ASP A 52 24.39 -1.65 0.97
N SER A 53 25.46 -1.29 0.25
CA SER A 53 26.08 -2.17 -0.74
C SER A 53 26.57 -3.51 -0.15
N GLU A 54 27.00 -3.55 1.12
CA GLU A 54 27.39 -4.79 1.82
C GLU A 54 26.19 -5.67 2.18
N SER A 55 25.10 -5.06 2.65
CA SER A 55 23.84 -5.74 2.93
C SER A 55 23.21 -6.33 1.65
N THR A 56 23.36 -5.63 0.53
CA THR A 56 22.92 -6.10 -0.80
C THR A 56 23.73 -7.32 -1.25
N ALA A 57 25.03 -7.35 -0.99
CA ALA A 57 25.90 -8.50 -1.27
C ALA A 57 25.54 -9.71 -0.38
N SER A 58 25.24 -9.50 0.91
CA SER A 58 24.81 -10.56 1.82
C SER A 58 23.43 -11.12 1.47
N MET A 59 22.46 -10.28 1.07
CA MET A 59 21.17 -10.75 0.54
C MET A 59 21.31 -11.49 -0.79
N THR A 60 22.25 -11.08 -1.65
CA THR A 60 22.56 -11.78 -2.91
C THR A 60 23.19 -13.16 -2.64
N LEU A 61 23.97 -13.28 -1.55
CA LEU A 61 24.55 -14.55 -1.08
C LEU A 61 23.54 -15.46 -0.37
N LEU A 62 22.55 -14.91 0.32
CA LEU A 62 21.47 -15.67 0.96
C LEU A 62 20.40 -16.13 -0.04
N TRP A 63 20.17 -15.38 -1.13
CA TRP A 63 19.18 -15.69 -2.17
C TRP A 63 19.78 -15.78 -3.58
N PRO A 64 20.71 -16.72 -3.83
CA PRO A 64 21.40 -16.78 -5.11
C PRO A 64 20.42 -17.14 -6.24
N GLY A 65 20.34 -16.25 -7.23
CA GLY A 65 19.79 -16.53 -8.55
C GLY A 65 18.29 -16.39 -8.71
N LEU A 66 17.53 -15.94 -7.70
CA LEU A 66 16.07 -15.86 -7.67
C LEU A 66 15.42 -14.74 -8.53
N ILE A 67 16.20 -13.73 -8.92
CA ILE A 67 15.72 -12.53 -9.60
C ILE A 67 15.82 -12.71 -11.12
N SER A 68 14.71 -12.55 -11.84
CA SER A 68 14.66 -12.55 -13.30
C SER A 68 14.66 -11.11 -13.83
N THR A 69 15.27 -10.87 -14.98
CA THR A 69 15.38 -9.53 -15.58
C THR A 69 14.02 -8.92 -15.92
N SER A 70 13.71 -7.80 -15.28
CA SER A 70 12.51 -7.00 -15.50
C SER A 70 12.66 -6.07 -16.70
N ILE A 71 11.55 -5.52 -17.19
CA ILE A 71 11.60 -4.48 -18.25
C ILE A 71 12.34 -3.21 -17.78
N ARG A 72 12.38 -2.97 -16.48
CA ARG A 72 13.12 -1.85 -15.87
C ARG A 72 14.24 -2.42 -15.02
N ALA A 73 15.50 -2.15 -15.36
CA ALA A 73 16.67 -2.60 -14.58
C ALA A 73 16.63 -2.17 -13.10
N ALA A 74 15.99 -1.02 -12.80
CA ALA A 74 15.78 -0.56 -11.42
C ALA A 74 14.88 -1.51 -10.58
N LEU A 75 14.07 -2.36 -11.22
CA LEU A 75 13.27 -3.39 -10.56
C LEU A 75 14.09 -4.64 -10.19
N ASP A 76 15.26 -4.82 -10.80
CA ASP A 76 16.11 -6.00 -10.59
C ASP A 76 17.01 -5.85 -9.35
N CYS A 77 16.91 -4.73 -8.63
CA CYS A 77 17.59 -4.55 -7.36
C CYS A 77 17.08 -5.59 -6.35
N PRO A 78 17.97 -6.37 -5.69
CA PRO A 78 17.59 -7.34 -4.64
C PRO A 78 16.70 -6.76 -3.55
N LEU A 79 16.80 -5.44 -3.32
CA LEU A 79 16.00 -4.71 -2.33
C LEU A 79 14.52 -4.63 -2.67
N ASN A 80 14.14 -4.67 -3.95
CA ASN A 80 12.73 -4.77 -4.35
C ASN A 80 12.09 -6.12 -3.95
N TYR A 81 12.92 -7.11 -3.61
CA TYR A 81 12.49 -8.45 -3.20
C TYR A 81 12.62 -8.67 -1.70
N ALA A 82 13.24 -7.75 -0.94
CA ALA A 82 13.37 -7.82 0.51
C ALA A 82 12.01 -8.05 1.20
N ARG A 83 10.95 -7.40 0.68
CA ARG A 83 9.58 -7.54 1.20
C ARG A 83 9.03 -8.96 1.17
N ASN A 84 9.56 -9.84 0.32
CA ASN A 84 9.14 -11.24 0.25
C ASN A 84 9.54 -12.02 1.50
N TYR A 85 10.54 -11.53 2.24
CA TYR A 85 11.19 -12.22 3.34
C TYR A 85 11.02 -11.51 4.68
N LEU A 86 10.07 -10.55 4.77
CA LEU A 86 9.84 -9.78 6.00
C LEU A 86 9.63 -10.66 7.23
N ALA A 87 8.89 -11.76 7.07
CA ALA A 87 8.63 -12.71 8.13
C ALA A 87 9.89 -13.45 8.62
N ASP A 88 10.89 -13.62 7.76
CA ASP A 88 12.16 -14.28 8.07
C ASP A 88 13.20 -13.30 8.60
N LEU A 89 13.14 -12.04 8.14
CA LEU A 89 14.03 -10.96 8.55
C LEU A 89 13.68 -10.38 9.93
N LEU A 90 12.39 -10.34 10.26
CA LEU A 90 11.92 -9.81 11.53
C LEU A 90 11.91 -10.88 12.62
N PRO A 91 12.25 -10.53 13.88
CA PRO A 91 12.19 -11.45 15.01
C PRO A 91 10.82 -12.14 15.11
N THR A 92 10.83 -13.41 15.53
CA THR A 92 9.63 -14.26 15.56
C THR A 92 8.53 -13.75 16.50
N CYS A 93 8.89 -12.98 17.52
CA CYS A 93 7.93 -12.31 18.41
C CYS A 93 7.11 -11.21 17.73
N VAL A 94 7.61 -10.62 16.64
CA VAL A 94 6.88 -9.56 15.93
C VAL A 94 5.75 -10.23 15.17
N SER A 95 4.51 -9.96 15.59
CA SER A 95 3.30 -10.62 15.09
C SER A 95 2.68 -9.87 13.92
N LYS A 96 2.84 -8.54 13.88
CA LYS A 96 2.27 -7.66 12.86
C LYS A 96 3.25 -6.56 12.47
N ALA A 97 3.25 -6.18 11.19
CA ALA A 97 4.01 -5.02 10.72
C ALA A 97 3.26 -4.21 9.65
N VAL A 98 3.52 -2.91 9.59
CA VAL A 98 3.18 -2.05 8.45
C VAL A 98 4.42 -1.85 7.61
N TYR A 99 4.36 -2.22 6.34
CA TYR A 99 5.41 -2.03 5.34
C TYR A 99 5.10 -0.83 4.46
N LEU A 100 6.09 0.05 4.32
CA LEU A 100 6.05 1.28 3.53
C LEU A 100 7.28 1.36 2.59
N ASP A 101 7.05 1.56 1.29
CA ASP A 101 8.09 1.86 0.30
C ASP A 101 8.87 3.15 0.66
N SER A 102 10.06 3.33 0.07
CA SER A 102 10.94 4.47 0.39
C SER A 102 10.50 5.82 -0.21
N ASP A 103 9.64 5.79 -1.23
CA ASP A 103 9.28 6.95 -2.06
C ASP A 103 7.87 7.46 -1.75
N LEU A 104 7.55 7.53 -0.47
CA LEU A 104 6.30 8.05 0.04
C LEU A 104 6.48 9.15 1.08
N VAL A 105 5.42 9.94 1.23
CA VAL A 105 5.27 10.94 2.28
C VAL A 105 4.02 10.59 3.08
N LEU A 106 4.23 10.31 4.37
CA LEU A 106 3.16 10.05 5.33
C LEU A 106 2.69 11.39 5.93
N VAL A 107 1.39 11.66 5.88
CA VAL A 107 0.75 12.84 6.48
C VAL A 107 -0.32 12.49 7.51
N GLY A 108 -0.83 11.25 7.50
CA GLY A 108 -1.75 10.72 8.51
C GLY A 108 -1.02 10.02 9.68
N ASP A 109 -1.77 9.70 10.73
CA ASP A 109 -1.26 8.92 11.87
C ASP A 109 -1.11 7.44 11.48
N ILE A 110 0.12 6.94 11.42
CA ILE A 110 0.42 5.55 11.05
C ILE A 110 -0.25 4.52 11.97
N ALA A 111 -0.58 4.89 13.21
CA ALA A 111 -1.31 4.02 14.13
C ALA A 111 -2.70 3.65 13.61
N GLU A 112 -3.38 4.56 12.89
CA GLU A 112 -4.66 4.29 12.24
C GLU A 112 -4.53 3.19 11.16
N LEU A 113 -3.45 3.24 10.36
CA LEU A 113 -3.16 2.20 9.37
C LEU A 113 -2.79 0.88 10.04
N ALA A 114 -1.93 0.91 11.07
CA ALA A 114 -1.51 -0.29 11.81
C ALA A 114 -2.69 -1.02 12.49
N ALA A 115 -3.72 -0.26 12.90
CA ALA A 115 -4.93 -0.78 13.50
C ALA A 115 -5.91 -1.44 12.49
N THR A 116 -5.56 -1.49 11.20
CA THR A 116 -6.40 -2.12 10.18
C THR A 116 -6.78 -3.55 10.56
N PRO A 117 -8.09 -3.88 10.61
CA PRO A 117 -8.53 -5.24 10.89
C PRO A 117 -8.27 -6.15 9.70
N LEU A 118 -7.56 -7.27 9.93
CA LEU A 118 -7.30 -8.31 8.92
C LEU A 118 -8.37 -9.41 8.91
N GLY A 119 -9.29 -9.41 9.87
CA GLY A 119 -10.26 -10.49 10.06
C GLY A 119 -9.57 -11.83 10.37
N ASP A 120 -10.27 -12.94 10.12
CA ASP A 120 -9.80 -14.28 10.51
C ASP A 120 -8.95 -14.97 9.43
N GLN A 121 -9.06 -14.50 8.18
CA GLN A 121 -8.48 -15.21 7.02
C GLN A 121 -7.35 -14.43 6.33
N ALA A 122 -7.43 -13.09 6.29
CA ALA A 122 -6.44 -12.33 5.54
C ALA A 122 -5.10 -12.32 6.30
N VAL A 123 -4.02 -12.44 5.54
CA VAL A 123 -2.64 -12.33 6.03
C VAL A 123 -2.08 -10.92 5.76
N LEU A 124 -2.72 -10.21 4.84
CA LEU A 124 -2.28 -8.91 4.36
C LEU A 124 -3.49 -8.01 4.13
N ALA A 125 -3.30 -6.71 4.35
CA ALA A 125 -4.21 -5.65 3.98
C ALA A 125 -3.50 -4.59 3.14
N ALA A 126 -4.17 -4.09 2.11
CA ALA A 126 -3.70 -3.02 1.25
C ALA A 126 -4.87 -2.34 0.50
N PRO A 127 -4.67 -1.13 -0.04
CA PRO A 127 -5.66 -0.51 -0.93
C PRO A 127 -5.80 -1.27 -2.24
N GLU A 128 -7.02 -1.71 -2.56
CA GLU A 128 -7.36 -2.45 -3.78
C GLU A 128 -7.93 -1.56 -4.89
N TYR A 129 -7.43 -1.69 -6.11
CA TYR A 129 -7.90 -0.95 -7.28
C TYR A 129 -8.48 -1.92 -8.32
N CYS A 130 -9.71 -2.34 -8.09
CA CYS A 130 -10.41 -3.28 -8.96
C CYS A 130 -10.75 -2.73 -10.36
N ASN A 131 -10.72 -1.41 -10.54
CA ASN A 131 -10.92 -0.77 -11.85
C ASN A 131 -9.70 -0.90 -12.78
N ALA A 132 -8.55 -1.34 -12.25
CA ALA A 132 -7.36 -1.59 -13.06
C ALA A 132 -7.55 -2.83 -13.93
N ASN A 133 -7.00 -2.81 -15.15
CA ASN A 133 -6.95 -4.00 -15.99
C ASN A 133 -5.99 -5.04 -15.39
N PHE A 134 -6.53 -5.96 -14.59
CA PHE A 134 -5.76 -6.99 -13.89
C PHE A 134 -5.01 -7.92 -14.86
N THR A 135 -5.55 -8.16 -16.05
CA THR A 135 -4.92 -8.99 -17.08
C THR A 135 -3.56 -8.45 -17.51
N SER A 136 -3.36 -7.13 -17.48
CA SER A 136 -2.09 -6.49 -17.89
C SER A 136 -0.89 -6.76 -16.98
N TYR A 137 -1.10 -7.33 -15.79
CA TYR A 137 -0.02 -7.64 -14.85
C TYR A 137 0.70 -8.97 -15.17
N PHE A 138 0.16 -9.75 -16.11
CA PHE A 138 0.70 -11.05 -16.53
C PHE A 138 0.77 -11.16 -18.05
N THR A 139 1.67 -12.00 -18.56
CA THR A 139 1.88 -12.17 -20.00
C THR A 139 0.76 -12.99 -20.65
N PRO A 140 0.59 -12.94 -21.98
CA PRO A 140 -0.30 -13.85 -22.69
C PRO A 140 0.01 -15.33 -22.41
N THR A 141 1.29 -15.67 -22.24
CA THR A 141 1.75 -17.01 -21.86
C THR A 141 1.11 -17.49 -20.56
N PHE A 142 1.03 -16.62 -19.54
CA PHE A 142 0.35 -16.94 -18.28
C PHE A 142 -1.13 -17.26 -18.50
N TRP A 143 -1.85 -16.36 -19.18
CA TRP A 143 -3.29 -16.48 -19.37
C TRP A 143 -3.71 -17.62 -20.30
N SER A 144 -2.86 -17.97 -21.27
CA SER A 144 -3.10 -19.09 -22.19
C SER A 144 -2.85 -20.47 -21.56
N ASN A 145 -2.25 -20.53 -20.36
CA ASN A 145 -1.97 -21.78 -19.66
C ASN A 145 -2.99 -21.98 -18.51
N PRO A 146 -3.97 -22.90 -18.66
CA PRO A 146 -5.01 -23.11 -17.67
C PRO A 146 -4.47 -23.47 -16.28
N SER A 147 -3.39 -24.25 -16.21
CA SER A 147 -2.78 -24.64 -14.94
C SER A 147 -2.24 -23.44 -14.15
N LEU A 148 -1.91 -22.34 -14.82
CA LEU A 148 -1.46 -21.10 -14.19
C LEU A 148 -2.62 -20.18 -13.87
N SER A 149 -3.49 -19.90 -14.86
CA SER A 149 -4.60 -18.97 -14.70
C SER A 149 -5.65 -19.45 -13.69
N LEU A 150 -5.79 -20.78 -13.48
CA LEU A 150 -6.62 -21.36 -12.43
C LEU A 150 -6.23 -20.90 -11.02
N THR A 151 -5.02 -20.34 -10.82
CA THR A 151 -4.61 -19.73 -9.54
C THR A 151 -5.59 -18.67 -9.06
N PHE A 152 -6.24 -17.96 -9.98
CA PHE A 152 -7.24 -16.92 -9.68
C PHE A 152 -8.68 -17.42 -9.71
N ALA A 153 -8.92 -18.71 -9.97
CA ALA A 153 -10.28 -19.26 -10.01
C ALA A 153 -10.99 -19.07 -8.66
N GLY A 154 -12.22 -18.56 -8.70
CA GLY A 154 -13.02 -18.28 -7.51
C GLY A 154 -12.59 -17.07 -6.69
N ARG A 155 -11.56 -16.31 -7.13
CA ARG A 155 -11.11 -15.08 -6.47
C ARG A 155 -11.62 -13.86 -7.20
N ASN A 156 -12.08 -12.85 -6.46
CA ASN A 156 -12.28 -11.52 -7.01
C ASN A 156 -10.93 -10.77 -7.03
N ALA A 157 -10.04 -11.19 -7.92
CA ALA A 157 -8.65 -10.73 -7.93
C ALA A 157 -8.55 -9.27 -8.43
N CYS A 158 -8.18 -8.37 -7.52
CA CYS A 158 -7.90 -6.97 -7.83
C CYS A 158 -6.41 -6.66 -7.72
N TYR A 159 -5.97 -5.63 -8.45
CA TYR A 159 -4.63 -5.08 -8.24
C TYR A 159 -4.59 -4.38 -6.87
N PHE A 160 -3.56 -4.64 -6.09
CA PHE A 160 -3.17 -3.81 -4.96
C PHE A 160 -1.70 -3.43 -5.11
N ASN A 161 -1.36 -2.23 -4.64
CA ASN A 161 0.02 -1.77 -4.65
C ASN A 161 0.76 -2.36 -3.44
N THR A 162 1.94 -2.94 -3.66
CA THR A 162 2.73 -3.61 -2.61
C THR A 162 3.65 -2.68 -1.82
N GLY A 163 3.56 -1.36 -2.06
CA GLY A 163 4.36 -0.36 -1.35
C GLY A 163 3.72 0.17 -0.07
N VAL A 164 2.47 -0.21 0.22
CA VAL A 164 1.79 0.08 1.49
C VAL A 164 1.00 -1.15 1.88
N MET A 165 1.43 -1.85 2.93
CA MET A 165 0.81 -3.11 3.36
C MET A 165 0.78 -3.21 4.89
N VAL A 166 -0.30 -3.74 5.44
CA VAL A 166 -0.36 -4.21 6.83
C VAL A 166 -0.30 -5.73 6.79
N ILE A 167 0.62 -6.33 7.51
CA ILE A 167 0.98 -7.74 7.37
C ILE A 167 0.89 -8.42 8.72
N ASP A 168 0.12 -9.50 8.80
CA ASP A 168 0.16 -10.45 9.91
C ASP A 168 1.32 -11.42 9.68
N LEU A 169 2.43 -11.17 10.37
CA LEU A 169 3.66 -11.95 10.24
C LEU A 169 3.53 -13.33 10.87
N GLU A 170 2.69 -13.48 11.90
CA GLU A 170 2.42 -14.79 12.49
C GLU A 170 1.72 -15.71 11.47
N ARG A 171 0.62 -15.24 10.86
CA ARG A 171 -0.07 -15.97 9.78
C ARG A 171 0.80 -16.12 8.55
N TRP A 172 1.65 -15.14 8.25
CA TRP A 172 2.60 -15.24 7.15
C TRP A 172 3.56 -16.42 7.34
N ARG A 173 4.15 -16.55 8.54
CA ARG A 173 5.03 -17.67 8.90
C ARG A 173 4.28 -19.00 8.90
N ALA A 174 3.13 -19.05 9.57
CA ALA A 174 2.32 -20.26 9.68
C ALA A 174 1.83 -20.78 8.33
N GLY A 175 1.49 -19.88 7.41
CA GLY A 175 1.04 -20.22 6.06
C GLY A 175 2.17 -20.35 5.03
N ASP A 176 3.43 -20.18 5.44
CA ASP A 176 4.63 -20.32 4.62
C ASP A 176 4.55 -19.51 3.31
N TYR A 177 4.18 -18.24 3.45
CA TYR A 177 3.91 -17.36 2.32
C TYR A 177 5.18 -16.90 1.60
N THR A 178 6.32 -16.82 2.31
CA THR A 178 7.63 -16.59 1.67
C THR A 178 7.90 -17.64 0.61
N ARG A 179 7.77 -18.94 0.95
CA ARG A 179 8.01 -20.02 -0.02
C ARG A 179 7.06 -19.95 -1.21
N LYS A 180 5.76 -19.70 -0.98
CA LYS A 180 4.77 -19.57 -2.07
C LYS A 180 5.14 -18.46 -3.06
N ILE A 181 5.63 -17.32 -2.57
CA ILE A 181 6.10 -16.22 -3.42
C ILE A 181 7.35 -16.66 -4.22
N VAL A 182 8.32 -17.27 -3.55
CA VAL A 182 9.56 -17.76 -4.15
C VAL A 182 9.31 -18.80 -5.24
N GLU A 183 8.34 -19.69 -5.07
CA GLU A 183 7.94 -20.68 -6.09
C GLU A 183 7.46 -20.01 -7.39
N TRP A 184 6.66 -18.94 -7.29
CA TRP A 184 6.26 -18.15 -8.46
C TRP A 184 7.42 -17.41 -9.11
N MET A 185 8.40 -16.96 -8.33
CA MET A 185 9.63 -16.35 -8.85
C MET A 185 10.50 -17.36 -9.60
N GLU A 186 10.62 -18.60 -9.10
CA GLU A 186 11.33 -19.66 -9.82
C GLU A 186 10.63 -20.04 -11.13
N LEU A 187 9.31 -20.12 -11.13
CA LEU A 187 8.53 -20.38 -12.34
C LEU A 187 8.72 -19.27 -13.38
N GLN A 188 8.75 -18.01 -12.94
CA GLN A 188 9.00 -16.85 -13.79
C GLN A 188 10.31 -16.98 -14.58
N LYS A 189 11.40 -17.47 -13.97
CA LYS A 189 12.67 -17.62 -14.70
C LYS A 189 12.60 -18.62 -15.85
N ARG A 190 11.71 -19.61 -15.73
CA ARG A 190 11.58 -20.69 -16.72
C ARG A 190 10.65 -20.31 -17.88
N MET A 191 9.57 -19.58 -17.60
CA MET A 191 8.49 -19.37 -18.58
C MET A 191 8.07 -17.91 -18.82
N ARG A 192 8.64 -16.95 -18.09
CA ARG A 192 8.38 -15.50 -18.22
C ARG A 192 6.87 -15.17 -18.29
N ILE A 193 6.21 -15.31 -17.14
CA ILE A 193 4.77 -15.17 -16.94
C ILE A 193 4.32 -13.76 -16.54
N TYR A 194 5.25 -12.86 -16.22
CA TYR A 194 5.00 -11.44 -15.95
C TYR A 194 6.24 -10.57 -16.21
N GLU A 195 6.10 -9.24 -16.14
CA GLU A 195 7.17 -8.28 -16.48
C GLU A 195 7.40 -7.17 -15.43
N LEU A 196 6.57 -7.11 -14.38
CA LEU A 196 6.50 -6.00 -13.42
C LEU A 196 7.31 -6.24 -12.13
N GLY A 197 8.50 -6.85 -12.24
CA GLY A 197 9.42 -7.06 -11.11
C GLY A 197 8.81 -7.92 -10.00
N SER A 198 8.89 -7.44 -8.75
CA SER A 198 8.45 -8.18 -7.55
C SER A 198 6.96 -8.02 -7.20
N LEU A 199 6.16 -7.26 -7.96
CA LEU A 199 4.73 -7.09 -7.70
C LEU A 199 3.90 -8.34 -8.09
N PRO A 200 4.03 -8.91 -9.30
CA PRO A 200 3.16 -10.01 -9.73
C PRO A 200 3.18 -11.26 -8.83
N PRO A 201 4.31 -11.67 -8.20
CA PRO A 201 4.30 -12.75 -7.21
C PRO A 201 3.35 -12.50 -6.03
N PHE A 202 3.25 -11.26 -5.54
CA PHE A 202 2.27 -10.92 -4.50
C PHE A 202 0.84 -11.04 -5.02
N LEU A 203 0.59 -10.58 -6.25
CA LEU A 203 -0.75 -10.71 -6.84
C LEU A 203 -1.16 -12.18 -6.98
N LEU A 204 -0.25 -13.05 -7.43
CA LEU A 204 -0.49 -14.50 -7.56
C LEU A 204 -0.87 -15.15 -6.23
N VAL A 205 -0.21 -14.74 -5.14
CA VAL A 205 -0.42 -15.31 -3.82
C VAL A 205 -1.64 -14.72 -3.13
N PHE A 206 -1.86 -13.40 -3.22
CA PHE A 206 -2.78 -12.68 -2.34
C PHE A 206 -3.98 -12.03 -3.03
N ALA A 207 -3.96 -11.75 -4.34
CA ALA A 207 -5.04 -10.99 -4.97
C ALA A 207 -6.41 -11.68 -4.79
N GLY A 208 -7.39 -10.91 -4.30
CA GLY A 208 -8.73 -11.38 -3.94
C GLY A 208 -8.86 -12.03 -2.56
N ASN A 209 -7.77 -12.14 -1.79
CA ASN A 209 -7.72 -12.74 -0.45
C ASN A 209 -7.05 -11.80 0.59
N ILE A 210 -7.12 -10.49 0.37
CA ILE A 210 -6.60 -9.49 1.31
C ILE A 210 -7.73 -8.77 2.00
N ALA A 211 -7.44 -8.17 3.16
CA ALA A 211 -8.36 -7.24 3.79
C ALA A 211 -8.25 -5.85 3.13
N PRO A 212 -9.37 -5.18 2.85
CA PRO A 212 -9.34 -3.90 2.15
C PRO A 212 -8.86 -2.77 3.07
N VAL A 213 -8.09 -1.83 2.50
CA VAL A 213 -7.69 -0.58 3.15
C VAL A 213 -8.24 0.59 2.36
N ASP A 214 -8.66 1.65 3.06
CA ASP A 214 -9.09 2.90 2.44
C ASP A 214 -8.00 3.47 1.51
N HIS A 215 -8.39 3.93 0.32
CA HIS A 215 -7.48 4.44 -0.69
C HIS A 215 -6.68 5.66 -0.23
N ARG A 216 -7.14 6.41 0.79
CA ARG A 216 -6.39 7.53 1.39
C ARG A 216 -4.99 7.14 1.84
N TRP A 217 -4.75 5.86 2.14
CA TRP A 217 -3.47 5.33 2.57
C TRP A 217 -2.49 5.05 1.43
N ASN A 218 -2.86 5.29 0.18
CA ASN A 218 -1.93 5.12 -0.93
C ASN A 218 -2.36 5.95 -2.15
N GLN A 219 -2.16 7.26 -2.10
CA GLN A 219 -2.27 8.13 -3.28
C GLN A 219 -1.08 7.87 -4.21
N HIS A 220 -1.17 6.78 -4.97
CA HIS A 220 -0.10 6.27 -5.82
C HIS A 220 -0.16 6.84 -7.25
N GLY A 221 0.95 6.71 -7.99
CA GLY A 221 1.07 7.18 -9.37
C GLY A 221 1.71 8.57 -9.51
N LEU A 222 2.18 9.17 -8.42
CA LEU A 222 2.78 10.51 -8.41
C LEU A 222 4.15 10.56 -9.14
N GLY A 223 4.77 9.41 -9.37
CA GLY A 223 6.03 9.32 -10.10
C GLY A 223 5.89 9.46 -11.62
N GLY A 224 4.69 9.42 -12.18
CA GLY A 224 4.46 9.56 -13.61
C GLY A 224 4.08 10.98 -14.05
N ASP A 225 3.94 11.18 -15.36
CA ASP A 225 3.44 12.44 -15.93
C ASP A 225 1.93 12.61 -15.69
N ASN A 226 1.60 13.21 -14.55
CA ASN A 226 0.25 13.59 -14.15
C ASN A 226 -0.21 14.92 -14.78
N PHE A 227 0.72 15.70 -15.38
CA PHE A 227 0.39 16.98 -16.01
C PHE A 227 -0.25 16.77 -17.39
N ARG A 228 0.20 15.74 -18.13
CA ARG A 228 -0.34 15.39 -19.45
C ARG A 228 -1.47 14.35 -19.41
N GLY A 229 -1.90 13.92 -18.22
CA GLY A 229 -2.93 12.90 -18.06
C GLY A 229 -2.53 11.53 -18.61
N LEU A 230 -1.23 11.25 -18.73
CA LEU A 230 -0.71 9.98 -19.25
C LEU A 230 -0.61 8.90 -18.16
N CYS A 231 -0.95 9.26 -16.92
CA CYS A 231 -0.90 8.40 -15.74
C CYS A 231 -2.30 8.15 -15.18
N ARG A 232 -2.38 7.22 -14.23
CA ARG A 232 -3.64 6.85 -13.56
C ARG A 232 -4.20 8.06 -12.81
N ASP A 233 -5.51 8.28 -12.88
CA ASP A 233 -6.18 9.36 -12.16
C ASP A 233 -5.93 9.27 -10.65
N LEU A 234 -5.77 10.43 -10.02
CA LEU A 234 -5.71 10.53 -8.57
C LEU A 234 -7.11 10.28 -7.99
N HIS A 235 -7.20 9.42 -6.97
CA HIS A 235 -8.46 9.23 -6.27
C HIS A 235 -8.92 10.55 -5.59
N PRO A 236 -10.22 10.83 -5.55
CA PRO A 236 -10.74 11.99 -4.81
C PRO A 236 -10.68 11.74 -3.30
N GLY A 237 -10.89 12.80 -2.51
CA GLY A 237 -11.06 12.71 -1.05
C GLY A 237 -9.77 12.94 -0.25
N PRO A 238 -9.80 12.63 1.05
CA PRO A 238 -8.66 12.84 1.94
C PRO A 238 -7.48 11.94 1.57
N VAL A 239 -6.26 12.42 1.86
CA VAL A 239 -5.01 11.69 1.64
C VAL A 239 -4.25 11.61 2.96
N SER A 240 -3.86 10.39 3.36
CA SER A 240 -2.98 10.11 4.49
C SER A 240 -1.55 9.76 4.06
N LEU A 241 -1.36 9.34 2.81
CA LEU A 241 -0.08 8.91 2.29
C LEU A 241 0.01 9.18 0.78
N LEU A 242 1.06 9.92 0.38
CA LEU A 242 1.40 10.25 -1.01
C LEU A 242 2.52 9.33 -1.49
N HIS A 243 2.38 8.70 -2.64
CA HIS A 243 3.33 7.68 -3.12
C HIS A 243 3.81 7.95 -4.56
N TRP A 244 5.12 8.19 -4.71
CA TRP A 244 5.80 8.43 -6.00
C TRP A 244 6.07 7.15 -6.81
N SER A 245 5.11 6.22 -6.79
CA SER A 245 5.17 5.00 -7.59
C SER A 245 5.09 5.31 -9.09
N GLY A 246 5.82 4.59 -9.93
CA GLY A 246 5.69 4.67 -11.40
C GLY A 246 7.03 4.78 -12.12
N LYS A 247 6.99 5.08 -13.43
CA LYS A 247 8.21 5.37 -14.19
C LYS A 247 8.48 6.87 -14.08
N ALA A 248 9.46 7.23 -13.25
CA ALA A 248 9.91 8.61 -13.10
C ALA A 248 10.41 9.18 -14.42
N GLU A 249 9.81 10.27 -14.89
CA GLU A 249 10.61 11.29 -15.55
C GLU A 249 11.35 12.04 -14.43
N THR A 250 12.67 12.02 -14.51
CA THR A 250 13.68 12.27 -13.48
C THR A 250 13.69 13.66 -12.82
N LYS A 251 12.64 14.48 -12.97
CA LYS A 251 12.65 15.90 -12.56
C LYS A 251 11.84 16.23 -11.31
N GLN A 252 10.97 15.34 -10.80
CA GLN A 252 10.06 15.65 -9.67
C GLN A 252 10.11 14.65 -8.50
N ARG A 253 11.01 13.67 -8.52
CA ARG A 253 11.23 12.84 -7.32
C ARG A 253 11.89 13.73 -6.26
N PRO A 254 11.44 13.72 -4.99
CA PRO A 254 12.24 14.27 -3.91
C PRO A 254 13.63 13.66 -4.03
N LYS A 255 14.66 14.50 -4.21
CA LYS A 255 16.05 14.03 -4.26
C LYS A 255 16.43 13.66 -2.83
N VAL A 256 16.04 12.47 -2.39
CA VAL A 256 16.68 11.80 -1.27
C VAL A 256 18.02 11.35 -1.81
N THR A 257 19.03 12.19 -1.63
CA THR A 257 20.40 12.00 -2.08
C THR A 257 20.99 10.75 -1.43
N ASP A 258 21.58 9.87 -2.25
CA ASP A 258 22.49 8.77 -1.89
C ASP A 258 22.07 7.85 -0.73
N LEU A 259 20.83 7.35 -0.76
CA LEU A 259 20.39 6.30 0.16
C LEU A 259 20.04 5.04 -0.62
N ALA A 260 20.67 3.94 -0.21
CA ALA A 260 20.13 2.59 -0.25
C ALA A 260 18.58 2.57 -0.27
N LEU A 261 17.95 1.66 -1.03
CA LEU A 261 16.49 1.46 -0.92
C LEU A 261 16.15 1.26 0.55
N MET A 262 15.46 2.23 1.15
CA MET A 262 15.15 2.26 2.57
C MET A 262 13.66 2.06 2.75
N CYS A 263 13.24 0.83 3.07
CA CYS A 263 11.84 0.60 3.41
C CYS A 263 11.62 0.88 4.90
N LEU A 264 10.44 1.40 5.24
CA LEU A 264 10.06 1.66 6.62
C LEU A 264 9.12 0.54 7.10
N LEU A 265 9.45 -0.04 8.25
CA LEU A 265 8.61 -1.00 8.95
C LEU A 265 8.16 -0.42 10.28
N PHE A 266 6.86 -0.49 10.54
CA PHE A 266 6.28 -0.15 11.84
C PHE A 266 5.73 -1.41 12.49
N TYR A 267 6.04 -1.66 13.75
CA TYR A 267 5.51 -2.78 14.52
C TYR A 267 5.28 -2.40 15.98
N ASP A 268 4.52 -3.22 16.68
CA ASP A 268 4.17 -2.98 18.08
C ASP A 268 5.39 -3.20 19.00
N LYS A 269 5.70 -2.21 19.85
CA LYS A 269 6.78 -2.35 20.83
C LYS A 269 6.49 -3.46 21.85
N ASP A 270 5.23 -3.68 22.19
CA ASP A 270 4.86 -4.65 23.21
C ASP A 270 5.10 -6.08 22.73
N ASP A 271 5.08 -6.34 21.42
CA ASP A 271 5.50 -7.62 20.82
C ASP A 271 6.96 -7.94 21.18
N LEU A 272 7.86 -6.95 21.19
CA LEU A 272 9.26 -7.16 21.57
C LEU A 272 9.43 -7.50 23.05
N VAL A 273 8.68 -6.81 23.91
CA VAL A 273 8.80 -6.92 25.37
C VAL A 273 8.13 -8.21 25.88
N SER A 274 6.94 -8.52 25.37
CA SER A 274 6.16 -9.68 25.80
C SER A 274 6.59 -10.98 25.12
N GLY A 275 7.09 -10.92 23.88
CA GLY A 275 7.54 -12.08 23.11
C GLY A 275 8.98 -12.51 23.35
N GLY A 276 9.70 -11.89 24.30
CA GLY A 276 11.05 -12.30 24.69
C GLY A 276 12.14 -11.98 23.65
N CYS A 277 11.98 -10.91 22.88
CA CYS A 277 12.93 -10.51 21.83
C CYS A 277 14.08 -9.61 22.31
N VAL A 278 14.32 -9.54 23.62
CA VAL A 278 15.40 -8.78 24.26
C VAL A 278 16.49 -9.72 24.74
#